data_AF-A0A1H5UPW5-F1
#
_entry.id   AF-A0A1H5UPW5-F1
#
_cell.length_a   1.000
_cell.length_b   1.000
_cell.length_c   1.000
_cell.angle_alpha   90.00
_cell.angle_beta   90.00
_cell.angle_gamma   90.00
#
_symmetry.space_group_name_H-M   'P 1'
#
loop_
_entity.id
_entity.type
_entity.pdbx_description
1 polymer ?
#
loop_
_entity_poly.entity_id
_entity_poly.type
_entity_poly.pdbx_seq_one_letter_code
_entity_poly.pdbx_strand_id
1 'polypeptide(L)'
;MERISASIRLGAVVLGSALLGACASSYQQGSTSSPAVTTVNGSVTTSTDTSAYQAQVLQASQTGQTACVQAEVVSGKMVYHSTLVAPGSFQVQAQHSEGAWRCVDYSNNAQQVWAQLDSSSLAAGGQSPTGEPLGKGLLGVRINQTEDKHFLRIDSLVPLSAAEESGQLQSGDLIVAIGEGKDGEMTPTSGQTLQQLVAQMRGEPGTFARLSIMSPGTAGTRDVVLERREQTAEQQAAIQQQQIDALAIKNNSGQFLSPYTSDGVTAEWVNKTINVSMGKATGSAVGGVAGAYAANKVLENVPFGGMLGGFLGSKAGKAVGGNTALEASGGWDFIRSSSDLSFNSMNDMARWLATTHSDKSNFVDVIKAADKIYPGLQTAVANSAR
;
A
#
# COMPACT_ATOMS: atom_id res chain seq x y z
N MET A 1 -23.63 8.99 -52.88
CA MET A 1 -22.52 9.65 -53.60
C MET A 1 -22.58 11.11 -53.13
N GLU A 2 -21.61 11.70 -52.44
CA GLU A 2 -20.15 11.57 -52.51
C GLU A 2 -19.50 11.73 -51.12
N ARG A 3 -18.27 11.24 -51.02
CA ARG A 3 -17.36 11.36 -49.87
C ARG A 3 -16.63 12.70 -49.94
N ILE A 4 -16.34 13.32 -48.80
CA ILE A 4 -15.23 14.28 -48.70
C ILE A 4 -14.39 13.91 -47.47
N SER A 5 -13.17 13.45 -47.75
CA SER A 5 -12.08 13.26 -46.79
C SER A 5 -11.49 14.61 -46.38
N ALA A 6 -11.14 14.76 -45.11
CA ALA A 6 -10.28 15.85 -44.65
C ALA A 6 -9.21 15.29 -43.71
N SER A 7 -7.99 15.21 -44.24
CA SER A 7 -6.76 14.94 -43.52
C SER A 7 -6.34 16.19 -42.73
N ILE A 8 -6.07 16.06 -41.43
CA ILE A 8 -5.39 17.13 -40.67
C ILE A 8 -4.06 16.59 -40.15
N ARG A 9 -3.00 17.28 -40.55
CA ARG A 9 -1.60 17.04 -40.21
C ARG A 9 -1.30 17.54 -38.79
N LEU A 10 -0.32 16.86 -38.18
CA LEU A 10 0.37 17.21 -36.95
C LEU A 10 0.76 18.70 -36.87
N GLY A 11 0.41 19.33 -35.76
CA GLY A 11 1.13 20.47 -35.20
C GLY A 11 1.72 20.06 -33.86
N ALA A 12 3.05 19.99 -33.79
CA ALA A 12 3.78 19.83 -32.54
C ALA A 12 3.70 21.13 -31.74
N VAL A 13 3.34 21.05 -30.46
CA VAL A 13 3.60 22.10 -29.47
C VAL A 13 4.17 21.42 -28.22
N VAL A 14 5.43 21.74 -27.99
CA VAL A 14 6.18 21.56 -26.74
C VAL A 14 5.51 22.36 -25.63
N LEU A 15 5.50 21.83 -24.40
CA LEU A 15 5.51 22.48 -23.06
C LEU A 15 4.88 21.45 -22.10
N GLY A 16 5.52 21.05 -20.99
CA GLY A 16 6.11 21.91 -19.98
C GLY A 16 5.24 21.80 -18.73
N SER A 17 5.75 21.03 -17.76
CA SER A 17 5.61 21.17 -16.31
C SER A 17 4.29 21.64 -15.65
N ALA A 18 3.92 20.85 -14.64
CA ALA A 18 3.56 21.27 -13.29
C ALA A 18 2.18 21.93 -13.00
N LEU A 19 1.41 21.15 -12.24
CA LEU A 19 0.76 21.50 -10.95
C LEU A 19 -0.16 22.73 -10.83
N LEU A 20 -1.36 22.37 -10.32
CA LEU A 20 -2.23 23.05 -9.34
C LEU A 20 -3.24 24.10 -9.83
N GLY A 21 -4.48 23.91 -9.37
CA GLY A 21 -5.31 25.04 -8.96
C GLY A 21 -6.77 25.04 -9.42
N ALA A 22 -7.60 24.28 -8.70
CA ALA A 22 -8.93 24.63 -8.18
C ALA A 22 -10.05 25.26 -9.06
N CYS A 23 -11.27 24.81 -8.71
CA CYS A 23 -12.57 25.49 -8.74
C CYS A 23 -13.59 25.07 -9.81
N ALA A 24 -14.58 24.30 -9.30
CA ALA A 24 -16.00 24.36 -9.58
C ALA A 24 -16.52 24.26 -11.03
N SER A 25 -17.26 23.18 -11.30
CA SER A 25 -18.69 23.38 -11.53
C SER A 25 -19.47 22.13 -11.17
N SER A 26 -20.48 22.31 -10.34
CA SER A 26 -21.55 21.38 -10.03
C SER A 26 -22.24 20.90 -11.32
N TYR A 27 -22.12 19.62 -11.63
CA TYR A 27 -23.13 18.90 -12.39
C TYR A 27 -23.68 17.80 -11.51
N GLN A 28 -24.72 18.14 -10.74
CA GLN A 28 -25.71 17.14 -10.38
C GLN A 28 -26.41 16.73 -11.68
N GLN A 29 -26.06 15.56 -12.19
CA GLN A 29 -26.96 14.79 -13.03
C GLN A 29 -27.11 13.43 -12.36
N GLY A 30 -28.28 13.25 -11.73
CA GLY A 30 -28.77 11.93 -11.40
C GLY A 30 -28.75 11.09 -12.67
N SER A 31 -27.90 10.07 -12.68
CA SER A 31 -28.09 8.92 -13.52
C SER A 31 -28.12 7.73 -12.59
N THR A 32 -29.23 7.01 -12.64
CA THR A 32 -29.40 5.67 -12.10
C THR A 32 -28.21 4.84 -12.57
N SER A 33 -27.24 4.59 -11.68
CA SER A 33 -26.07 3.78 -11.99
C SER A 33 -26.55 2.35 -12.24
N SER A 34 -26.64 1.98 -13.51
CA SER A 34 -26.63 0.56 -13.86
C SER A 34 -25.34 -0.02 -13.25
N PRO A 35 -25.40 -1.17 -12.58
CA PRO A 35 -24.20 -1.80 -12.03
C PRO A 35 -23.18 -1.98 -13.15
N ALA A 36 -21.91 -1.72 -12.85
CA ALA A 36 -20.85 -1.89 -13.83
C ALA A 36 -20.86 -3.33 -14.35
N VAL A 37 -20.96 -3.48 -15.66
CA VAL A 37 -21.01 -4.79 -16.30
C VAL A 37 -19.58 -5.23 -16.51
N THR A 38 -19.21 -6.33 -15.86
CA THR A 38 -17.92 -6.99 -16.05
C THR A 38 -18.15 -8.32 -16.77
N THR A 39 -17.46 -8.53 -17.88
CA THR A 39 -17.50 -9.78 -18.66
C THR A 39 -16.07 -10.31 -18.81
N VAL A 40 -15.89 -11.60 -18.54
CA VAL A 40 -14.58 -12.27 -18.70
C VAL A 40 -14.60 -13.05 -20.01
N ASN A 41 -13.71 -12.69 -20.94
CA ASN A 41 -13.53 -13.36 -22.23
C ASN A 41 -12.12 -13.97 -22.27
N GLY A 42 -11.99 -15.21 -21.81
CA GLY A 42 -10.69 -15.86 -21.65
C GLY A 42 -9.83 -15.13 -20.61
N SER A 43 -8.61 -14.76 -20.99
CA SER A 43 -7.66 -14.06 -20.09
C SER A 43 -7.91 -12.54 -19.98
N VAL A 44 -8.86 -11.98 -20.73
CA VAL A 44 -9.17 -10.54 -20.74
C VAL A 44 -10.52 -10.28 -20.07
N THR A 45 -10.51 -9.36 -19.09
CA THR A 45 -11.69 -8.87 -18.41
C THR A 45 -12.09 -7.52 -18.97
N THR A 46 -13.31 -7.43 -19.50
CA THR A 46 -13.91 -6.18 -19.99
C THR A 46 -14.83 -5.62 -18.90
N SER A 47 -14.68 -4.36 -18.52
CA SER A 47 -15.56 -3.65 -17.58
C SER A 47 -15.95 -2.28 -18.13
N THR A 48 -17.12 -1.79 -17.72
CA THR A 48 -17.53 -0.39 -17.92
C THR A 48 -16.92 0.56 -16.89
N ASP A 49 -16.14 0.06 -15.93
CA ASP A 49 -15.43 0.80 -14.90
C ASP A 49 -13.98 0.31 -14.73
N THR A 50 -13.24 0.88 -13.76
CA THR A 50 -11.84 0.54 -13.50
C THR A 50 -11.64 -0.49 -12.38
N SER A 51 -12.72 -0.99 -11.76
CA SER A 51 -12.65 -1.85 -10.57
C SER A 51 -11.97 -3.20 -10.86
N ALA A 52 -12.29 -3.80 -12.00
CA ALA A 52 -11.67 -5.03 -12.47
C ALA A 52 -10.15 -4.88 -12.66
N TYR A 53 -9.71 -3.76 -13.25
CA TYR A 53 -8.30 -3.46 -13.42
C TYR A 53 -7.60 -3.25 -12.08
N GLN A 54 -8.21 -2.52 -11.14
CA GLN A 54 -7.64 -2.30 -9.80
C GLN A 54 -7.43 -3.61 -9.04
N ALA A 55 -8.39 -4.54 -9.12
CA ALA A 55 -8.26 -5.87 -8.53
C ALA A 55 -7.09 -6.66 -9.13
N GLN A 56 -6.91 -6.59 -10.46
CA GLN A 56 -5.78 -7.25 -11.13
C GLN A 56 -4.44 -6.60 -10.79
N VAL A 57 -4.37 -5.27 -10.65
CA VAL A 57 -3.15 -4.58 -10.20
C VAL A 57 -2.74 -5.04 -8.80
N LEU A 58 -3.70 -5.15 -7.88
CA LEU A 58 -3.45 -5.69 -6.53
C LEU A 58 -2.92 -7.13 -6.59
N GLN A 59 -3.56 -7.98 -7.40
CA GLN A 59 -3.11 -9.36 -7.60
C GLN A 59 -1.69 -9.42 -8.19
N ALA A 60 -1.40 -8.65 -9.25
CA ALA A 60 -0.10 -8.60 -9.90
C ALA A 60 1.02 -8.17 -8.95
N SER A 61 0.74 -7.23 -8.06
CA SER A 61 1.71 -6.78 -7.04
C SER A 61 2.08 -7.87 -6.03
N GLN A 62 1.18 -8.81 -5.78
CA GLN A 62 1.40 -9.92 -4.84
C GLN A 62 2.08 -11.10 -5.53
N THR A 63 1.79 -11.32 -6.82
CA THR A 63 2.29 -12.45 -7.60
C THR A 63 3.54 -12.14 -8.43
N GLY A 64 3.98 -10.88 -8.48
CA GLY A 64 5.08 -10.44 -9.33
C GLY A 64 4.77 -10.51 -10.83
N GLN A 65 3.50 -10.46 -11.21
CA GLN A 65 3.03 -10.47 -12.60
C GLN A 65 2.90 -9.05 -13.16
N THR A 66 2.53 -8.93 -14.42
CA THR A 66 2.28 -7.65 -15.07
C THR A 66 0.78 -7.45 -15.24
N ALA A 67 0.25 -6.33 -14.74
CA ALA A 67 -1.15 -5.94 -14.95
C ALA A 67 -1.23 -4.96 -16.12
N CYS A 68 -2.12 -5.23 -17.08
CA CYS A 68 -2.28 -4.42 -18.28
C CYS A 68 -3.72 -3.93 -18.45
N VAL A 69 -3.90 -2.70 -18.94
CA VAL A 69 -5.21 -2.12 -19.27
C VAL A 69 -5.19 -1.38 -20.60
N GLN A 70 -6.31 -1.45 -21.30
CA GLN A 70 -6.63 -0.66 -22.47
C GLN A 70 -8.03 -0.07 -22.33
N ALA A 71 -8.21 1.17 -22.78
CA ALA A 71 -9.51 1.84 -22.76
C ALA A 71 -9.96 2.12 -24.20
N GLU A 72 -11.23 1.85 -24.49
CA GLU A 72 -11.84 2.06 -25.80
C GLU A 72 -13.21 2.73 -25.63
N VAL A 73 -13.63 3.54 -26.61
CA VAL A 73 -14.98 4.12 -26.66
C VAL A 73 -15.84 3.24 -27.57
N VAL A 74 -16.76 2.48 -26.97
CA VAL A 74 -17.72 1.65 -27.71
C VAL A 74 -19.10 2.30 -27.60
N SER A 75 -19.67 2.71 -28.74
CA SER A 75 -20.99 3.35 -28.80
C SER A 75 -21.16 4.54 -27.84
N GLY A 76 -20.12 5.38 -27.73
CA GLY A 76 -20.12 6.59 -26.89
C GLY A 76 -19.92 6.35 -25.39
N LYS A 77 -19.64 5.10 -24.97
CA LYS A 77 -19.31 4.75 -23.58
C LYS A 77 -17.88 4.24 -23.48
N MET A 78 -17.19 4.61 -22.40
CA MET A 78 -15.85 4.11 -22.08
C MET A 78 -15.94 2.64 -21.65
N VAL A 79 -15.12 1.80 -22.24
CA VAL A 79 -14.97 0.38 -21.93
C VAL A 79 -13.50 0.10 -21.64
N TYR A 80 -13.23 -0.59 -20.55
CA TYR A 80 -11.89 -0.95 -20.10
C TYR A 80 -11.68 -2.45 -20.32
N HIS A 81 -10.60 -2.79 -21.01
CA HIS A 81 -10.09 -4.15 -21.16
C HIS A 81 -8.89 -4.31 -20.25
N SER A 82 -8.86 -5.35 -19.42
CA SER A 82 -7.82 -5.55 -18.40
C SER A 82 -7.39 -7.01 -18.35
N THR A 83 -6.09 -7.28 -18.18
CA THR A 83 -5.55 -8.64 -18.15
C THR A 83 -4.27 -8.72 -17.32
N LEU A 84 -3.98 -9.93 -16.82
CA LEU A 84 -2.71 -10.29 -16.20
C LEU A 84 -1.87 -11.07 -17.18
N VAL A 85 -0.61 -10.65 -17.34
CA VAL A 85 0.36 -11.31 -18.22
C VAL A 85 1.57 -11.76 -17.43
N ALA A 86 2.18 -12.85 -17.89
CA ALA A 86 3.41 -13.35 -17.30
C ALA A 86 4.56 -12.37 -17.56
N PRO A 87 5.53 -12.25 -16.64
CA PRO A 87 6.75 -11.50 -16.87
C PRO A 87 7.43 -11.92 -18.19
N GLY A 88 7.78 -10.95 -19.03
CA GLY A 88 8.47 -11.20 -20.31
C GLY A 88 7.61 -11.77 -21.44
N SER A 89 6.29 -11.97 -21.25
CA SER A 89 5.39 -12.46 -22.30
C SER A 89 4.79 -11.35 -23.18
N PHE A 90 5.34 -10.14 -23.13
CA PHE A 90 4.84 -8.96 -23.83
C PHE A 90 5.99 -8.14 -24.40
N GLN A 91 5.74 -7.44 -25.51
CA GLN A 91 6.75 -6.59 -26.14
C GLN A 91 6.57 -5.14 -25.67
N VAL A 92 7.57 -4.63 -24.92
CA VAL A 92 7.59 -3.24 -24.45
C VAL A 92 7.80 -2.29 -25.63
N GLN A 93 6.98 -1.25 -25.69
CA GLN A 93 7.07 -0.19 -26.67
C GLN A 93 7.61 1.09 -26.05
N ALA A 94 8.49 1.77 -26.79
CA ALA A 94 9.08 3.03 -26.38
C ALA A 94 8.10 4.22 -26.44
N GLN A 95 7.00 4.09 -27.18
CA GLN A 95 6.02 5.16 -27.42
C GLN A 95 4.60 4.61 -27.45
N HIS A 96 3.63 5.47 -27.13
CA HIS A 96 2.20 5.16 -27.22
C HIS A 96 1.78 5.00 -28.70
N SER A 97 1.36 3.80 -29.09
CA SER A 97 0.71 3.54 -30.38
C SER A 97 -0.80 3.30 -30.19
N GLU A 98 -1.56 3.50 -31.25
CA GLU A 98 -2.97 3.07 -31.29
C GLU A 98 -3.05 1.56 -31.00
N GLY A 99 -3.93 1.16 -30.08
CA GLY A 99 -4.05 -0.23 -29.64
C GLY A 99 -2.99 -0.71 -28.64
N ALA A 100 -2.11 0.16 -28.13
CA ALA A 100 -1.18 -0.20 -27.06
C ALA A 100 -1.90 -0.41 -25.71
N TRP A 101 -1.37 -1.32 -24.91
CA TRP A 101 -1.78 -1.57 -23.54
C TRP A 101 -0.88 -0.80 -22.57
N ARG A 102 -1.48 -0.20 -21.55
CA ARG A 102 -0.74 0.37 -20.44
C ARG A 102 -0.54 -0.70 -19.38
N CYS A 103 0.72 -1.03 -19.09
CA CYS A 103 1.06 -2.11 -18.18
C CYS A 103 1.89 -1.61 -17.00
N VAL A 104 1.75 -2.30 -15.86
CA VAL A 104 2.59 -2.15 -14.67
C VAL A 104 3.26 -3.49 -14.42
N ASP A 105 4.58 -3.53 -14.60
CA ASP A 105 5.39 -4.74 -14.47
C ASP A 105 5.97 -4.86 -13.06
N TYR A 106 5.35 -5.68 -12.22
CA TYR A 106 5.81 -5.90 -10.84
C TYR A 106 7.02 -6.83 -10.74
N SER A 107 7.37 -7.56 -11.80
CA SER A 107 8.63 -8.32 -11.86
C SER A 107 9.84 -7.41 -12.00
N ASN A 108 9.64 -6.19 -12.51
CA ASN A 108 10.66 -5.20 -12.72
C ASN A 108 10.34 -3.89 -11.98
N ASN A 109 10.29 -3.95 -10.64
CA ASN A 109 10.10 -2.80 -9.75
C ASN A 109 8.86 -1.94 -10.04
N ALA A 110 7.74 -2.55 -10.44
CA ALA A 110 6.50 -1.87 -10.80
C ALA A 110 6.66 -0.83 -11.92
N GLN A 111 7.58 -1.08 -12.86
CA GLN A 111 7.84 -0.19 -13.98
C GLN A 111 6.59 -0.05 -14.86
N GLN A 112 6.21 1.18 -15.16
CA GLN A 112 5.12 1.47 -16.09
C GLN A 112 5.64 1.42 -17.52
N VAL A 113 5.00 0.60 -18.36
CA VAL A 113 5.40 0.39 -19.75
C VAL A 113 4.18 0.36 -20.66
N TRP A 114 4.38 0.76 -21.92
CA TRP A 114 3.44 0.47 -22.99
C TRP A 114 3.79 -0.88 -23.61
N ALA A 115 2.79 -1.70 -23.92
CA ALA A 115 3.03 -3.01 -24.50
C ALA A 115 2.02 -3.35 -25.59
N GLN A 116 2.45 -4.15 -26.57
CA GLN A 116 1.53 -4.87 -27.46
C GLN A 116 1.32 -6.29 -26.93
N LEU A 117 0.06 -6.62 -26.66
CA LEU A 117 -0.37 -7.96 -26.30
C LEU A 117 -1.03 -8.60 -27.52
N ASP A 118 -0.53 -9.75 -27.96
CA ASP A 118 -1.20 -10.54 -28.99
C ASP A 118 -2.38 -11.28 -28.35
N SER A 119 -3.55 -10.66 -28.42
CA SER A 119 -4.81 -11.17 -27.87
C SER A 119 -5.23 -12.52 -28.46
N SER A 120 -4.69 -12.93 -29.61
CA SER A 120 -4.97 -14.23 -30.23
C SER A 120 -4.25 -15.40 -29.56
N SER A 121 -3.18 -15.13 -28.80
CA SER A 121 -2.37 -16.14 -28.11
C SER A 121 -2.77 -16.38 -26.64
N LEU A 122 -3.58 -15.50 -26.05
CA LEU A 122 -4.01 -15.54 -24.65
C LEU A 122 -5.16 -16.54 -24.38
N ALA A 123 -5.63 -17.26 -25.40
CA ALA A 123 -6.73 -18.22 -25.32
C ALA A 123 -6.28 -19.67 -25.08
N ALA A 124 -4.98 -19.96 -25.09
CA ALA A 124 -4.46 -21.32 -25.02
C ALA A 124 -3.57 -21.51 -23.77
N GLY A 125 -4.18 -21.82 -22.63
CA GLY A 125 -3.45 -22.34 -21.48
C GLY A 125 -3.96 -21.84 -20.14
N GLY A 126 -5.00 -22.48 -19.62
CA GLY A 126 -5.44 -22.27 -18.24
C GLY A 126 -6.83 -22.83 -18.02
N GLN A 127 -6.91 -24.07 -17.55
CA GLN A 127 -8.15 -24.59 -16.95
C GLN A 127 -8.51 -23.68 -15.78
N SER A 128 -9.54 -22.86 -15.98
CA SER A 128 -10.21 -22.13 -14.91
C SER A 128 -11.17 -23.11 -14.22
N PRO A 129 -11.16 -23.26 -12.88
CA PRO A 129 -12.30 -23.86 -12.20
C PRO A 129 -13.49 -22.93 -12.46
N THR A 130 -14.53 -23.49 -13.10
CA THR A 130 -15.87 -22.92 -13.34
C THR A 130 -16.08 -21.52 -12.76
N GLY A 131 -16.00 -20.52 -13.65
CA GLY A 131 -16.04 -19.09 -13.34
C GLY A 131 -17.42 -18.57 -12.96
N GLU A 132 -17.82 -18.84 -11.73
CA GLU A 132 -18.73 -17.94 -11.03
C GLU A 132 -17.88 -16.87 -10.33
N PRO A 133 -18.15 -15.57 -10.50
CA PRO A 133 -17.42 -14.54 -9.79
C PRO A 133 -17.61 -14.77 -8.30
N LEU A 134 -16.52 -15.07 -7.59
CA LEU A 134 -16.52 -15.18 -6.13
C LEU A 134 -17.07 -13.86 -5.58
N GLY A 135 -18.23 -13.90 -4.92
CA GLY A 135 -18.92 -12.70 -4.47
C GLY A 135 -18.02 -11.83 -3.57
N LYS A 136 -18.29 -10.52 -3.58
CA LYS A 136 -17.43 -9.50 -2.94
C LYS A 136 -17.45 -9.56 -1.41
N GLY A 137 -18.36 -10.33 -0.82
CA GLY A 137 -18.55 -10.44 0.60
C GLY A 137 -17.43 -11.23 1.29
N LEU A 138 -16.90 -10.67 2.37
CA LEU A 138 -15.80 -11.21 3.16
C LEU A 138 -16.29 -11.50 4.59
N LEU A 139 -15.75 -12.56 5.20
CA LEU A 139 -15.98 -12.88 6.61
C LEU A 139 -15.08 -12.07 7.55
N GLY A 140 -13.93 -11.59 7.05
CA GLY A 140 -12.96 -10.83 7.85
C GLY A 140 -12.01 -11.67 8.70
N VAL A 141 -11.64 -12.86 8.23
CA VAL A 141 -10.62 -13.71 8.86
C VAL A 141 -9.34 -13.72 8.03
N ARG A 142 -8.18 -13.59 8.68
CA ARG A 142 -6.88 -13.92 8.09
C ARG A 142 -6.53 -15.35 8.45
N ILE A 143 -6.23 -16.16 7.44
CA ILE A 143 -6.10 -17.59 7.58
C ILE A 143 -4.78 -18.10 6.99
N ASN A 144 -4.32 -19.23 7.51
CA ASN A 144 -3.18 -19.98 6.99
C ASN A 144 -3.51 -21.48 7.03
N GLN A 145 -3.17 -22.20 5.98
CA GLN A 145 -3.40 -23.64 5.92
C GLN A 145 -2.29 -24.37 6.69
N THR A 146 -2.66 -25.30 7.56
CA THR A 146 -1.68 -26.09 8.33
C THR A 146 -0.74 -26.88 7.40
N GLU A 147 0.45 -27.23 7.88
CA GLU A 147 1.45 -27.97 7.08
C GLU A 147 0.91 -29.30 6.55
N ASP A 148 0.11 -29.99 7.37
CA ASP A 148 -0.56 -31.24 7.02
C ASP A 148 -1.80 -31.04 6.13
N LYS A 149 -2.19 -29.80 5.82
CA LYS A 149 -3.36 -29.40 5.01
C LYS A 149 -4.70 -29.93 5.51
N HIS A 150 -4.77 -30.37 6.77
CA HIS A 150 -6.01 -30.88 7.35
C HIS A 150 -6.93 -29.77 7.83
N PHE A 151 -6.37 -28.63 8.24
CA PHE A 151 -7.12 -27.54 8.85
C PHE A 151 -6.69 -26.18 8.32
N LEU A 152 -7.58 -25.20 8.52
CA LEU A 152 -7.30 -23.79 8.31
C LEU A 152 -7.14 -23.08 9.65
N ARG A 153 -5.96 -22.59 9.96
CA ARG A 153 -5.72 -21.81 11.18
C ARG A 153 -6.10 -20.35 10.94
N ILE A 154 -6.81 -19.77 11.91
CA ILE A 154 -7.05 -18.32 11.98
C ILE A 154 -5.79 -17.68 12.56
N ASP A 155 -5.07 -16.91 11.75
CA ASP A 155 -3.88 -16.18 12.21
C ASP A 155 -4.29 -14.89 12.92
N SER A 156 -5.26 -14.14 12.37
CA SER A 156 -5.80 -12.94 13.00
C SER A 156 -7.20 -12.63 12.48
N LEU A 157 -7.93 -11.79 13.20
CA LEU A 157 -9.18 -11.20 12.72
C LEU A 157 -8.90 -9.86 12.04
N VAL A 158 -9.73 -9.52 11.07
CA VAL A 158 -9.72 -8.21 10.42
C VAL A 158 -10.50 -7.23 11.31
N PRO A 159 -9.93 -6.04 11.63
CA PRO A 159 -10.65 -5.04 12.41
C PRO A 159 -11.99 -4.64 11.76
N LEU A 160 -13.01 -4.35 12.56
CA LEU A 160 -14.34 -3.90 12.14
C LEU A 160 -15.06 -4.89 11.19
N SER A 161 -14.75 -6.19 11.30
CA SER A 161 -15.29 -7.23 10.44
C SER A 161 -16.32 -8.13 11.14
N ALA A 162 -17.03 -8.96 10.37
CA ALA A 162 -18.06 -9.85 10.91
C ALA A 162 -17.46 -10.84 11.90
N ALA A 163 -16.28 -11.37 11.57
CA ALA A 163 -15.54 -12.26 12.44
C ALA A 163 -15.17 -11.60 13.77
N GLU A 164 -14.65 -10.36 13.75
CA GLU A 164 -14.27 -9.64 14.96
C GLU A 164 -15.50 -9.26 15.82
N GLU A 165 -16.53 -8.68 15.20
CA GLU A 165 -17.76 -8.28 15.88
C GLU A 165 -18.50 -9.46 16.51
N SER A 166 -18.37 -10.67 15.94
CA SER A 166 -19.02 -11.86 16.49
C SER A 166 -18.53 -12.22 17.89
N GLY A 167 -17.27 -11.88 18.23
CA GLY A 167 -16.61 -12.29 19.47
C GLY A 167 -16.44 -13.81 19.66
N GLN A 168 -16.76 -14.61 18.64
CA GLN A 168 -16.79 -16.09 18.72
C GLN A 168 -15.54 -16.76 18.14
N LEU A 169 -14.68 -15.99 17.47
CA LEU A 169 -13.43 -16.44 16.87
C LEU A 169 -12.24 -15.78 17.57
N GLN A 170 -11.10 -16.46 17.55
CA GLN A 170 -9.85 -15.95 18.06
C GLN A 170 -8.66 -16.44 17.22
N SER A 171 -7.52 -15.76 17.35
CA SER A 171 -6.26 -16.24 16.76
C SER A 171 -5.90 -17.62 17.33
N GLY A 172 -5.45 -18.51 16.46
CA GLY A 172 -5.11 -19.90 16.79
C GLY A 172 -6.25 -20.91 16.61
N ASP A 173 -7.51 -20.45 16.45
CA ASP A 173 -8.63 -21.34 16.15
C ASP A 173 -8.43 -22.08 14.81
N LEU A 174 -8.87 -23.33 14.75
CA LEU A 174 -8.78 -24.19 13.56
C LEU A 174 -10.17 -24.38 12.93
N ILE A 175 -10.31 -23.99 11.66
CA ILE A 175 -11.50 -24.22 10.84
C ILE A 175 -11.39 -25.63 10.24
N VAL A 176 -12.29 -26.51 10.65
CA VAL A 176 -12.31 -27.94 10.26
C VAL A 176 -13.33 -28.22 9.15
N ALA A 177 -14.36 -27.40 9.03
CA ALA A 177 -15.37 -27.47 7.98
C ALA A 177 -16.00 -26.10 7.69
N ILE A 178 -16.47 -25.91 6.46
CA ILE A 178 -17.14 -24.69 6.00
C ILE A 178 -18.47 -25.09 5.36
N GLY A 179 -19.55 -24.44 5.77
CA GLY A 179 -20.89 -24.62 5.20
C GLY A 179 -21.42 -23.32 4.62
N GLU A 180 -22.14 -23.43 3.50
CA GLU A 180 -22.80 -22.30 2.84
C GLU A 180 -24.09 -21.93 3.56
N GLY A 181 -24.36 -20.64 3.76
CA GLY A 181 -25.55 -20.18 4.47
C GLY A 181 -25.50 -20.42 5.98
N LYS A 182 -26.68 -20.39 6.62
CA LYS A 182 -26.83 -20.63 8.07
C LYS A 182 -26.92 -22.12 8.42
N ASP A 183 -27.52 -22.90 7.52
CA ASP A 183 -27.88 -24.31 7.74
C ASP A 183 -27.38 -25.25 6.64
N GLY A 184 -26.56 -24.76 5.70
CA GLY A 184 -26.08 -25.58 4.59
C GLY A 184 -25.11 -26.69 5.00
N GLU A 185 -24.88 -27.61 4.08
CA GLU A 185 -24.03 -28.78 4.29
C GLU A 185 -22.60 -28.37 4.63
N MET A 186 -22.03 -29.01 5.66
CA MET A 186 -20.67 -28.73 6.11
C MET A 186 -19.68 -29.52 5.27
N THR A 187 -18.82 -28.80 4.53
CA THR A 187 -17.75 -29.40 3.74
C THR A 187 -16.45 -29.40 4.53
N PRO A 188 -15.80 -30.55 4.76
CA PRO A 188 -14.52 -30.61 5.48
C PRO A 188 -13.41 -29.82 4.79
N THR A 189 -12.54 -29.19 5.56
CA THR A 189 -11.41 -28.43 4.99
C THR A 189 -10.26 -29.32 4.52
N SER A 190 -10.16 -30.54 5.06
CA SER A 190 -9.13 -31.51 4.68
C SER A 190 -9.25 -31.92 3.21
N GLY A 191 -8.10 -32.01 2.54
CA GLY A 191 -8.00 -32.42 1.13
C GLY A 191 -8.34 -31.32 0.12
N GLN A 192 -8.71 -30.12 0.56
CA GLN A 192 -9.00 -28.99 -0.31
C GLN A 192 -7.80 -28.06 -0.50
N THR A 193 -7.78 -27.34 -1.63
CA THR A 193 -6.80 -26.29 -1.87
C THR A 193 -7.20 -25.01 -1.15
N LEU A 194 -6.20 -24.18 -0.77
CA LEU A 194 -6.45 -22.86 -0.18
C LEU A 194 -7.41 -22.01 -1.03
N GLN A 195 -7.33 -22.11 -2.37
CA GLN A 195 -8.20 -21.37 -3.28
C GLN A 195 -9.66 -21.81 -3.17
N GLN A 196 -9.94 -23.12 -3.06
CA GLN A 196 -11.29 -23.65 -2.87
C GLN A 196 -11.88 -23.24 -1.52
N LEU A 197 -11.04 -23.22 -0.49
CA LEU A 197 -11.46 -22.84 0.86
C LEU A 197 -11.77 -21.33 0.93
N VAL A 198 -10.93 -20.50 0.32
CA VAL A 198 -11.19 -19.05 0.20
C VAL A 198 -12.46 -18.80 -0.62
N ALA A 199 -12.70 -19.57 -1.67
CA ALA A 199 -13.93 -19.48 -2.47
C ALA A 199 -15.19 -19.76 -1.64
N GLN A 200 -15.17 -20.77 -0.77
CA GLN A 200 -16.28 -21.08 0.13
C GLN A 200 -16.51 -20.02 1.21
N MET A 201 -15.45 -19.35 1.69
CA MET A 201 -15.60 -18.27 2.65
C MET A 201 -16.12 -16.98 2.01
N ARG A 202 -15.87 -16.76 0.71
CA ARG A 202 -16.41 -15.63 -0.06
C ARG A 202 -17.81 -15.92 -0.57
N GLY A 203 -18.51 -14.89 -1.01
CA GLY A 203 -19.89 -14.98 -1.47
C GLY A 203 -20.55 -13.62 -1.57
N GLU A 204 -21.81 -13.58 -1.98
CA GLU A 204 -22.53 -12.30 -2.10
C GLU A 204 -22.67 -11.61 -0.74
N PRO A 205 -22.45 -10.28 -0.65
CA PRO A 205 -22.69 -9.53 0.58
C PRO A 205 -24.11 -9.72 1.12
N GLY A 206 -24.25 -9.85 2.45
CA GLY A 206 -25.53 -10.16 3.12
C GLY A 206 -25.87 -11.65 3.19
N THR A 207 -25.10 -12.52 2.54
CA THR A 207 -25.20 -13.98 2.74
C THR A 207 -24.42 -14.41 3.99
N PHE A 208 -24.57 -15.67 4.39
CA PHE A 208 -23.94 -16.21 5.60
C PHE A 208 -23.05 -17.40 5.26
N ALA A 209 -22.00 -17.61 6.06
CA ALA A 209 -21.20 -18.82 6.06
C ALA A 209 -21.15 -19.40 7.48
N ARG A 210 -21.18 -20.72 7.59
CA ARG A 210 -21.02 -21.43 8.85
C ARG A 210 -19.63 -22.07 8.91
N LEU A 211 -18.85 -21.72 9.93
CA LEU A 211 -17.52 -22.27 10.16
C LEU A 211 -17.58 -23.23 11.34
N SER A 212 -17.12 -24.47 11.17
CA SER A 212 -16.91 -25.37 12.30
C SER A 212 -15.49 -25.21 12.82
N ILE A 213 -15.38 -24.84 14.09
CA ILE A 213 -14.16 -24.37 14.73
C ILE A 213 -13.75 -25.32 15.84
N MET A 214 -12.47 -25.69 15.85
CA MET A 214 -11.80 -26.34 16.97
C MET A 214 -10.84 -25.34 17.61
N SER A 215 -11.04 -25.04 18.89
CA SER A 215 -10.12 -24.15 19.62
C SER A 215 -8.91 -24.90 20.17
N PRO A 216 -7.75 -24.24 20.27
CA PRO A 216 -6.57 -24.82 20.89
C PRO A 216 -6.88 -25.32 22.31
N GLY A 217 -6.53 -26.58 22.59
CA GLY A 217 -6.66 -27.17 23.92
C GLY A 217 -8.08 -27.59 24.33
N THR A 218 -9.08 -27.47 23.45
CA THR A 218 -10.46 -27.92 23.72
C THR A 218 -10.78 -29.17 22.92
N ALA A 219 -11.39 -30.17 23.58
CA ALA A 219 -11.94 -31.33 22.89
C ALA A 219 -13.32 -31.00 22.31
N GLY A 220 -13.45 -31.03 20.98
CA GLY A 220 -14.71 -30.83 20.26
C GLY A 220 -14.71 -29.63 19.31
N THR A 221 -15.78 -29.54 18.51
CA THR A 221 -16.00 -28.45 17.56
C THR A 221 -17.22 -27.63 17.97
N ARG A 222 -17.22 -26.34 17.59
CA ARG A 222 -18.38 -25.46 17.67
C ARG A 222 -18.62 -24.79 16.33
N ASP A 223 -19.87 -24.52 16.01
CA ASP A 223 -20.22 -23.83 14.78
C ASP A 223 -20.41 -22.34 15.03
N VAL A 224 -19.83 -21.52 14.15
CA VAL A 224 -19.93 -20.06 14.17
C VAL A 224 -20.52 -19.62 12.83
N VAL A 225 -21.64 -18.89 12.88
CA VAL A 225 -22.28 -18.35 11.68
C VAL A 225 -21.88 -16.89 11.53
N LEU A 226 -21.34 -16.54 10.37
CA LEU A 226 -20.86 -15.20 10.05
C LEU A 226 -21.54 -14.67 8.79
N GLU A 227 -21.85 -13.38 8.79
CA GLU A 227 -22.33 -12.67 7.61
C GLU A 227 -21.16 -12.27 6.71
N ARG A 228 -21.31 -12.44 5.40
CA ARG A 228 -20.38 -11.93 4.41
C ARG A 228 -20.69 -10.46 4.18
N ARG A 229 -19.72 -9.58 4.43
CA ARG A 229 -19.90 -8.13 4.27
C ARG A 229 -18.93 -7.56 3.24
N GLU A 230 -19.35 -6.53 2.53
CA GLU A 230 -18.41 -5.73 1.74
C GLU A 230 -17.43 -5.04 2.68
N GLN A 231 -16.21 -4.84 2.17
CA GLN A 231 -15.19 -4.13 2.92
C GLN A 231 -15.47 -2.63 2.90
N THR A 232 -15.64 -2.02 4.07
CA THR A 232 -15.89 -0.58 4.18
C THR A 232 -14.59 0.24 4.10
N ALA A 233 -14.72 1.55 3.89
CA ALA A 233 -13.59 2.46 3.89
C ALA A 233 -12.91 2.53 5.26
N GLU A 234 -13.70 2.50 6.33
CA GLU A 234 -13.22 2.49 7.72
C GLU A 234 -12.45 1.20 8.01
N GLN A 235 -12.98 0.07 7.55
CA GLN A 235 -12.30 -1.22 7.66
C GLN A 235 -10.97 -1.22 6.87
N GLN A 236 -10.96 -0.66 5.66
CA GLN A 236 -9.73 -0.52 4.87
C GLN A 236 -8.68 0.36 5.57
N ALA A 237 -9.11 1.45 6.19
CA ALA A 237 -8.25 2.33 6.98
C ALA A 237 -7.71 1.61 8.23
N ALA A 238 -8.54 0.85 8.93
CA ALA A 238 -8.12 0.08 10.10
C ALA A 238 -7.13 -1.04 9.75
N ILE A 239 -7.33 -1.72 8.61
CA ILE A 239 -6.36 -2.69 8.08
C ILE A 239 -5.03 -2.01 7.79
N GLN A 240 -5.07 -0.84 7.14
CA GLN A 240 -3.87 -0.09 6.81
C GLN A 240 -3.14 0.35 8.09
N GLN A 241 -3.85 0.85 9.09
CA GLN A 241 -3.26 1.23 10.38
C GLN A 241 -2.62 0.02 11.07
N GLN A 242 -3.30 -1.13 11.11
CA GLN A 242 -2.74 -2.35 11.70
C GLN A 242 -1.45 -2.80 10.98
N GLN A 243 -1.38 -2.65 9.65
CA GLN A 243 -0.18 -2.94 8.87
C GLN A 243 0.96 -1.97 9.19
N ILE A 244 0.64 -0.69 9.39
CA ILE A 244 1.61 0.31 9.82
C ILE A 244 2.13 -0.02 11.21
N ASP A 245 1.26 -0.33 12.16
CA ASP A 245 1.64 -0.67 13.54
C ASP A 245 2.53 -1.92 13.60
N ALA A 246 2.34 -2.86 12.69
CA ALA A 246 3.17 -4.06 12.57
C ALA A 246 4.60 -3.77 12.07
N LEU A 247 4.87 -2.59 11.52
CA LEU A 247 6.23 -2.16 11.15
C LEU A 247 7.11 -1.91 12.40
N ALA A 248 6.50 -1.52 13.51
CA ALA A 248 7.19 -1.22 14.75
C ALA A 248 7.45 -2.50 15.56
N ILE A 249 8.71 -2.77 15.86
CA ILE A 249 9.12 -3.85 16.77
C ILE A 249 9.04 -3.32 18.19
N LYS A 250 8.26 -3.99 19.05
CA LYS A 250 8.03 -3.61 20.45
C LYS A 250 9.19 -3.96 21.39
N ASN A 251 10.39 -3.58 20.98
CA ASN A 251 11.62 -3.64 21.76
C ASN A 251 12.70 -2.79 21.04
N ASN A 252 13.96 -2.90 21.49
CA ASN A 252 15.11 -2.23 20.89
C ASN A 252 16.02 -3.17 20.06
N SER A 253 15.50 -4.28 19.52
CA SER A 253 16.32 -5.25 18.76
C SER A 253 16.56 -4.85 17.30
N GLY A 254 15.75 -3.95 16.75
CA GLY A 254 15.89 -3.45 15.38
C GLY A 254 17.15 -2.62 15.12
N GLN A 255 17.41 -2.36 13.85
CA GLN A 255 18.56 -1.56 13.39
C GLN A 255 18.35 -0.06 13.62
N PHE A 256 17.09 0.40 13.54
CA PHE A 256 16.72 1.81 13.67
C PHE A 256 15.84 1.98 14.91
N LEU A 257 16.27 2.80 15.86
CA LEU A 257 15.54 3.04 17.11
C LEU A 257 14.58 4.21 16.92
N SER A 258 13.35 4.02 17.38
CA SER A 258 12.28 5.01 17.21
C SER A 258 12.62 6.33 17.92
N PRO A 259 12.35 7.49 17.29
CA PRO A 259 12.43 8.79 17.95
C PRO A 259 11.21 9.11 18.84
N TYR A 260 10.21 8.23 18.85
CA TYR A 260 9.07 8.24 19.78
C TYR A 260 8.98 6.93 20.54
N THR A 261 8.54 6.99 21.79
CA THR A 261 8.23 5.83 22.61
C THR A 261 6.86 5.24 22.25
N SER A 262 6.57 4.04 22.74
CA SER A 262 5.31 3.34 22.46
C SER A 262 4.04 4.05 22.97
N ASP A 263 4.18 4.96 23.93
CA ASP A 263 3.13 5.87 24.43
C ASP A 263 3.03 7.18 23.62
N GLY A 264 3.85 7.34 22.58
CA GLY A 264 3.85 8.50 21.70
C GLY A 264 4.58 9.73 22.27
N VAL A 265 5.36 9.57 23.34
CA VAL A 265 6.25 10.64 23.84
C VAL A 265 7.55 10.65 23.03
N THR A 266 8.21 11.80 22.94
CA THR A 266 9.53 11.88 22.29
C THR A 266 10.58 11.14 23.10
N ALA A 267 11.37 10.29 22.45
CA ALA A 267 12.40 9.51 23.12
C ALA A 267 13.49 10.41 23.74
N GLU A 268 14.04 9.99 24.89
CA GLU A 268 14.99 10.80 25.66
C GLU A 268 16.27 11.14 24.86
N TRP A 269 16.76 10.21 24.03
CA TRP A 269 17.92 10.48 23.17
C TRP A 269 17.66 11.59 22.14
N VAL A 270 16.41 11.74 21.69
CA VAL A 270 15.99 12.83 20.80
C VAL A 270 15.94 14.15 21.58
N ASN A 271 15.31 14.16 22.76
CA ASN A 271 15.26 15.34 23.63
C ASN A 271 16.67 15.87 23.92
N LYS A 272 17.60 14.98 24.24
CA LYS A 272 19.00 15.31 24.47
C LYS A 272 19.68 15.88 23.22
N THR A 273 19.43 15.30 22.05
CA THR A 273 19.96 15.77 20.76
C THR A 273 19.45 17.17 20.41
N ILE A 274 18.16 17.44 20.65
CA ILE A 274 17.55 18.78 20.47
C ILE A 274 18.21 19.78 21.42
N ASN A 275 18.28 19.47 22.72
CA ASN A 275 18.84 20.35 23.74
C ASN A 275 20.32 20.67 23.51
N VAL A 276 21.13 19.68 23.12
CA VAL A 276 22.56 19.90 22.82
C VAL A 276 22.75 20.64 21.49
N SER A 277 21.89 20.41 20.50
CA SER A 277 21.92 21.18 19.25
C SER A 277 21.63 22.66 19.51
N MET A 278 20.69 22.96 20.42
CA MET A 278 20.39 24.32 20.85
C MET A 278 21.50 24.92 21.73
N GLY A 279 22.10 24.13 22.64
CA GLY A 279 23.20 24.56 23.50
C GLY A 279 24.53 24.80 22.76
N LYS A 280 24.77 24.10 21.64
CA LYS A 280 25.92 24.36 20.75
C LYS A 280 25.71 25.58 19.85
N ALA A 281 24.47 26.02 19.64
CA ALA A 281 24.17 27.30 18.98
C ALA A 281 24.41 28.50 19.91
N THR A 282 24.47 28.30 21.23
CA THR A 282 24.69 29.37 22.23
C THR A 282 26.16 29.82 22.36
N GLY A 283 27.10 29.17 21.65
CA GLY A 283 28.53 29.51 21.64
C GLY A 283 29.04 30.29 20.43
N SER A 284 28.20 30.51 19.41
CA SER A 284 28.51 31.38 18.27
C SER A 284 27.74 32.69 18.45
N ALA A 285 28.50 33.75 18.72
CA ALA A 285 28.04 35.00 19.26
C ALA A 285 26.95 35.71 18.43
N VAL A 286 26.02 36.34 19.15
CA VAL A 286 25.12 37.45 18.74
C VAL A 286 23.93 37.10 17.84
N GLY A 287 22.73 37.16 18.45
CA GLY A 287 21.53 37.66 17.77
C GLY A 287 20.50 36.62 17.30
N GLY A 288 19.43 36.46 18.08
CA GLY A 288 18.06 36.13 17.65
C GLY A 288 17.86 34.96 16.66
N VAL A 289 17.48 33.79 17.17
CA VAL A 289 16.74 32.79 16.38
C VAL A 289 15.26 32.81 16.76
N ALA A 290 14.65 33.98 16.55
CA ALA A 290 13.21 34.09 16.34
C ALA A 290 13.02 34.32 14.83
N GLY A 291 12.63 33.28 14.10
CA GLY A 291 12.18 33.38 12.70
C GLY A 291 13.25 33.21 11.62
N ALA A 292 13.35 31.99 11.07
CA ALA A 292 13.87 31.75 9.72
C ALA A 292 12.92 30.85 8.92
N TYR A 293 11.61 31.11 9.03
CA TYR A 293 10.57 30.56 8.16
C TYR A 293 9.80 31.72 7.52
N ALA A 294 10.22 32.13 6.32
CA ALA A 294 9.44 32.83 5.29
C ALA A 294 10.36 33.02 4.06
N ALA A 295 10.25 32.16 3.05
CA ALA A 295 9.57 32.42 1.75
C ALA A 295 10.46 33.22 0.75
N ASN A 296 10.62 32.91 -0.54
CA ASN A 296 9.96 31.98 -1.46
C ASN A 296 10.77 31.90 -2.78
N LYS A 297 10.53 30.83 -3.58
CA LYS A 297 10.68 30.71 -5.04
C LYS A 297 12.07 30.93 -5.69
N VAL A 298 12.69 29.84 -6.14
CA VAL A 298 12.82 29.50 -7.58
C VAL A 298 12.84 27.97 -7.69
N LEU A 299 11.95 27.45 -8.53
CA LEU A 299 11.84 26.05 -8.95
C LEU A 299 12.39 25.99 -10.38
N GLU A 300 13.38 25.16 -10.68
CA GLU A 300 13.48 24.45 -11.99
C GLU A 300 14.66 23.46 -12.07
N ASN A 301 14.30 22.19 -12.32
CA ASN A 301 14.97 21.17 -13.14
C ASN A 301 16.46 20.84 -12.93
N VAL A 302 16.77 20.01 -11.92
CA VAL A 302 17.35 18.65 -12.02
C VAL A 302 17.61 18.10 -10.60
N PRO A 303 16.87 17.08 -10.09
CA PRO A 303 17.00 16.68 -8.69
C PRO A 303 18.18 15.73 -8.40
N PHE A 304 19.20 15.65 -9.27
CA PHE A 304 20.42 14.84 -9.05
C PHE A 304 21.73 15.48 -9.57
N GLY A 305 21.81 16.82 -9.63
CA GLY A 305 22.95 17.51 -10.27
C GLY A 305 23.68 18.60 -9.49
N GLY A 306 23.44 18.79 -8.18
CA GLY A 306 23.92 20.00 -7.46
C GLY A 306 24.47 19.84 -6.05
N MET A 307 24.46 18.65 -5.44
CA MET A 307 24.97 18.44 -4.07
C MET A 307 26.35 17.75 -4.02
N LEU A 308 27.12 17.86 -5.11
CA LEU A 308 28.52 17.43 -5.20
C LEU A 308 29.48 18.56 -5.62
N GLY A 309 29.05 19.83 -5.53
CA GLY A 309 29.86 20.97 -6.01
C GLY A 309 29.83 22.25 -5.17
N GLY A 310 29.14 22.29 -4.02
CA GLY A 310 28.95 23.51 -3.23
C GLY A 310 29.51 23.52 -1.82
N PHE A 311 30.31 22.52 -1.43
CA PHE A 311 30.98 22.46 -0.12
C PHE A 311 32.50 22.28 -0.26
N LEU A 312 33.09 22.99 -1.22
CA LEU A 312 34.54 23.01 -1.45
C LEU A 312 34.91 24.42 -1.91
N GLY A 313 35.18 25.33 -0.97
CA GLY A 313 35.84 26.58 -1.36
C GLY A 313 35.60 27.85 -0.55
N SER A 314 35.64 27.81 0.79
CA SER A 314 36.31 28.88 1.55
C SER A 314 36.76 28.33 2.90
N LYS A 315 38.04 28.56 3.21
CA LYS A 315 38.71 28.08 4.42
C LYS A 315 37.97 28.55 5.69
N ALA A 316 37.87 27.64 6.66
CA ALA A 316 37.32 27.78 8.02
C ALA A 316 35.80 27.52 8.18
N GLY A 317 35.45 26.25 8.44
CA GLY A 317 34.09 25.87 8.85
C GLY A 317 33.81 24.35 8.85
N LYS A 318 34.39 23.64 9.84
CA LYS A 318 34.01 22.32 10.38
C LYS A 318 33.03 21.42 9.57
N ALA A 319 33.54 20.36 8.98
CA ALA A 319 32.79 19.13 8.74
C ALA A 319 32.48 18.46 10.10
N VAL A 320 31.33 18.79 10.69
CA VAL A 320 30.84 18.27 11.97
C VAL A 320 29.37 17.91 11.77
N GLY A 321 29.07 16.64 11.50
CA GLY A 321 27.72 16.18 11.15
C GLY A 321 27.28 14.94 11.94
N GLY A 322 27.93 13.78 11.73
CA GLY A 322 27.48 12.51 12.34
C GLY A 322 27.98 12.26 13.76
N ASN A 323 29.31 12.28 13.99
CA ASN A 323 29.89 11.84 15.28
C ASN A 323 29.50 12.71 16.47
N THR A 324 29.35 14.02 16.24
CA THR A 324 28.98 14.98 17.30
C THR A 324 27.49 14.94 17.66
N ALA A 325 26.63 14.53 16.74
CA ALA A 325 25.21 14.30 17.03
C ALA A 325 25.03 12.99 17.80
N LEU A 326 25.77 11.95 17.45
CA LEU A 326 25.79 10.69 18.20
C LEU A 326 26.35 10.86 19.63
N GLU A 327 27.39 11.66 19.81
CA GLU A 327 27.85 12.03 21.16
C GLU A 327 26.80 12.86 21.92
N ALA A 328 26.12 13.78 21.22
CA ALA A 328 25.07 14.61 21.80
C ALA A 328 23.86 13.80 22.27
N SER A 329 23.49 12.75 21.53
CA SER A 329 22.41 11.84 21.93
C SER A 329 22.80 10.93 23.11
N GLY A 330 24.07 10.87 23.50
CA GLY A 330 24.58 9.99 24.55
C GLY A 330 25.20 8.69 24.05
N GLY A 331 25.39 8.53 22.74
CA GLY A 331 25.95 7.33 22.12
C GLY A 331 24.90 6.24 21.86
N TRP A 332 25.31 5.21 21.11
CA TRP A 332 24.41 4.11 20.71
C TRP A 332 23.85 3.32 21.89
N ASP A 333 24.62 3.14 22.97
CA ASP A 333 24.15 2.45 24.16
C ASP A 333 22.98 3.18 24.81
N PHE A 334 23.08 4.51 24.93
CA PHE A 334 22.01 5.34 25.47
C PHE A 334 20.79 5.41 24.54
N ILE A 335 21.00 5.56 23.23
CA ILE A 335 19.92 5.51 22.24
C ILE A 335 19.14 4.19 22.39
N ARG A 336 19.85 3.06 22.49
CA ARG A 336 19.21 1.74 22.59
C ARG A 336 18.51 1.53 23.93
N SER A 337 19.08 2.00 25.04
CA SER A 337 18.45 1.86 26.37
C SER A 337 17.27 2.80 26.58
N SER A 338 17.19 3.90 25.83
CA SER A 338 16.12 4.91 25.95
C SER A 338 15.01 4.80 24.89
N SER A 339 15.06 3.76 24.06
CA SER A 339 14.02 3.43 23.07
C SER A 339 13.39 2.08 23.40
N ASP A 340 12.06 2.05 23.36
CA ASP A 340 11.22 0.86 23.53
C ASP A 340 10.65 0.33 22.20
N LEU A 341 10.86 1.08 21.12
CA LEU A 341 10.47 0.75 19.75
C LEU A 341 11.68 0.77 18.81
N SER A 342 11.69 -0.15 17.86
CA SER A 342 12.72 -0.23 16.82
C SER A 342 12.18 -0.78 15.50
N PHE A 343 12.96 -0.66 14.43
CA PHE A 343 12.59 -1.02 13.07
C PHE A 343 13.72 -1.77 12.37
N ASN A 344 13.35 -2.66 11.45
CA ASN A 344 14.31 -3.39 10.62
C ASN A 344 14.91 -2.53 9.51
N SER A 345 14.18 -1.52 9.02
CA SER A 345 14.66 -0.61 7.98
C SER A 345 14.28 0.85 8.28
N MET A 346 15.08 1.79 7.76
CA MET A 346 14.79 3.22 7.85
C MET A 346 13.48 3.58 7.13
N ASN A 347 13.14 2.87 6.06
CA ASN A 347 11.92 3.10 5.31
C ASN A 347 10.67 2.70 6.11
N ASP A 348 10.73 1.59 6.85
CA ASP A 348 9.63 1.17 7.72
C ASP A 348 9.42 2.17 8.86
N MET A 349 10.52 2.62 9.48
CA MET A 349 10.49 3.68 10.49
C MET A 349 9.89 4.97 9.91
N ALA A 350 10.32 5.39 8.72
CA ALA A 350 9.85 6.62 8.08
C ALA A 350 8.35 6.57 7.77
N ARG A 351 7.86 5.45 7.24
CA ARG A 351 6.43 5.22 6.96
C ARG A 351 5.61 5.24 8.24
N TRP A 352 6.06 4.52 9.27
CA TRP A 352 5.39 4.53 10.56
C TRP A 352 5.33 5.93 11.19
N LEU A 353 6.44 6.67 11.17
CA LEU A 353 6.49 8.04 11.69
C LEU A 353 5.56 8.99 10.93
N ALA A 354 5.55 8.91 9.59
CA ALA A 354 4.70 9.75 8.75
C ALA A 354 3.21 9.50 8.97
N THR A 355 2.82 8.26 9.25
CA THR A 355 1.41 7.91 9.48
C THR A 355 0.96 8.15 10.92
N THR A 356 1.79 7.79 11.91
CA THR A 356 1.37 7.72 13.32
C THR A 356 1.61 9.01 14.11
N HIS A 357 2.54 9.86 13.68
CA HIS A 357 3.00 11.01 14.48
C HIS A 357 3.09 12.34 13.71
N SER A 358 2.70 12.37 12.44
CA SER A 358 2.80 13.57 11.60
C SER A 358 1.89 14.72 12.04
N ASP A 359 0.88 14.43 12.84
CA ASP A 359 -0.06 15.38 13.45
C ASP A 359 0.51 16.07 14.70
N LYS A 360 1.60 15.55 15.29
CA LYS A 360 2.22 16.13 16.49
C LYS A 360 2.92 17.45 16.18
N SER A 361 2.72 18.45 17.05
CA SER A 361 3.32 19.79 16.87
C SER A 361 4.85 19.79 16.87
N ASN A 362 5.49 18.85 17.56
CA ASN A 362 6.94 18.70 17.62
C ASN A 362 7.52 17.77 16.55
N PHE A 363 6.68 17.22 15.65
CA PHE A 363 7.09 16.21 14.68
C PHE A 363 8.29 16.63 13.83
N VAL A 364 8.26 17.85 13.29
CA VAL A 364 9.33 18.37 12.44
C VAL A 364 10.67 18.42 13.17
N ASP A 365 10.67 18.87 14.43
CA ASP A 365 11.90 19.00 15.23
C ASP A 365 12.45 17.63 15.64
N VAL A 366 11.56 16.69 15.96
CA VAL A 366 11.91 15.30 16.26
C VAL A 366 12.54 14.63 15.05
N ILE A 367 11.95 14.75 13.85
CA ILE A 367 12.50 14.18 12.62
C ILE A 367 13.85 14.82 12.27
N LYS A 368 14.00 16.14 12.40
CA LYS A 368 15.28 16.83 12.17
C LYS A 368 16.38 16.37 13.13
N ALA A 369 16.04 16.13 14.39
CA ALA A 369 16.98 15.64 15.38
C ALA A 369 17.38 14.18 15.10
N ALA A 370 16.40 13.34 14.75
CA ALA A 370 16.62 11.95 14.40
C ALA A 370 17.42 11.78 13.10
N ASP A 371 17.22 12.65 12.10
CA ASP A 371 17.97 12.64 10.83
C ASP A 371 19.48 12.86 11.03
N LYS A 372 19.89 13.58 12.09
CA LYS A 372 21.31 13.72 12.44
C LYS A 372 21.96 12.40 12.87
N ILE A 373 21.17 11.46 13.39
CA ILE A 373 21.62 10.12 13.78
C ILE A 373 21.41 9.12 12.63
N TYR A 374 20.31 9.28 11.89
CA TYR A 374 19.94 8.46 10.74
C TYR A 374 19.83 9.33 9.47
N PRO A 375 20.95 9.67 8.82
CA PRO A 375 20.94 10.55 7.66
C PRO A 375 20.02 10.04 6.54
N GLY A 376 19.11 10.90 6.07
CA GLY A 376 18.15 10.58 5.03
C GLY A 376 16.76 10.21 5.55
N LEU A 377 16.58 10.11 6.88
CA LEU A 377 15.28 9.89 7.51
C LEU A 377 14.29 10.99 7.17
N GLN A 378 14.71 12.26 7.19
CA GLN A 378 13.80 13.38 6.87
C GLN A 378 13.25 13.26 5.44
N THR A 379 14.11 12.86 4.49
CA THR A 379 13.70 12.61 3.10
C THR A 379 12.79 11.39 2.99
N ALA A 380 13.11 10.30 3.69
CA ALA A 380 12.28 9.09 3.70
C ALA A 380 10.88 9.36 4.27
N VAL A 381 10.76 10.15 5.35
CA VAL A 381 9.48 10.56 5.94
C VAL A 381 8.68 11.42 4.96
N ALA A 382 9.33 12.42 4.33
CA ALA A 382 8.67 13.27 3.34
C ALA A 382 8.15 12.50 2.11
N ASN A 383 8.84 11.43 1.72
CA ASN A 383 8.41 10.54 0.65
C ASN A 383 7.30 9.57 1.07
N SER A 384 7.23 9.23 2.36
CA SER A 384 6.22 8.32 2.91
C SER A 384 4.87 8.98 3.22
N ALA A 385 4.85 10.31 3.31
CA ALA A 385 3.65 11.12 3.52
C ALA A 385 2.89 11.48 2.23
N ARG A 386 3.37 10.99 1.07
CA ARG A 386 2.74 11.14 -0.25
C ARG A 386 2.05 9.84 -0.63
#